data_AF-A0A1M4M6L1-F1
#
_entry.id   AF-A0A1M4M6L1-F1
#
_cell.length_a   1.000
_cell.length_b   1.000
_cell.length_c   1.000
_cell.angle_alpha   90.00
_cell.angle_beta   90.00
_cell.angle_gamma   90.00
#
_symmetry.space_group_name_H-M   'P 1'
#
loop_
_entity.id
_entity.type
_entity.pdbx_description
1 polymer ?
#
loop_
_entity_poly.entity_id
_entity_poly.type
_entity_poly.pdbx_seq_one_letter_code
_entity_poly.pdbx_strand_id
1 'polypeptide(L)'
;MNKLKYDSKGSTLIVLLLIISVIVLIGTMVMSLAVFNFKMKKTNSLVKQNFYLAEAGIEESLVIAKEFVAKAFDYAVSKAEEFNEIDNQINNKINNRLFAIADEITEDRRNIVFSKAFKNFIKGNCTDIYPNHSLISVLKNSESYVVYNNGYPKISPKIIEGTNFFQIEVKSTYMNGYIRSDITLKYEINIPNYSDIILNNELKSEDIIRIIEWKKER
;
A
#
# COMPACT_ATOMS: atom_id res chain seq x y z
N MET A 1 76.73 -43.06 -40.58
CA MET A 1 75.60 -42.85 -39.65
C MET A 1 75.51 -41.36 -39.34
N ASN A 2 74.68 -40.61 -40.08
CA ASN A 2 74.53 -39.17 -39.88
C ASN A 2 73.54 -38.91 -38.74
N LYS A 3 74.04 -38.37 -37.62
CA LYS A 3 73.18 -37.85 -36.53
C LYS A 3 72.63 -36.49 -36.97
N LEU A 4 71.34 -36.45 -37.30
CA LEU A 4 70.60 -35.21 -37.46
C LEU A 4 70.54 -34.51 -36.08
N LYS A 5 71.22 -33.36 -35.95
CA LYS A 5 71.07 -32.48 -34.78
C LYS A 5 69.72 -31.77 -34.87
N TYR A 6 68.79 -32.11 -33.98
CA TYR A 6 67.53 -31.38 -33.80
C TYR A 6 67.83 -30.00 -33.19
N ASP A 7 67.57 -28.92 -33.93
CA ASP A 7 67.62 -27.55 -33.42
C ASP A 7 66.33 -27.26 -32.62
N SER A 8 66.46 -27.13 -31.30
CA SER A 8 65.32 -27.05 -30.36
C SER A 8 64.72 -25.65 -30.23
N LYS A 9 65.31 -24.63 -30.85
CA LYS A 9 64.90 -23.22 -30.73
C LYS A 9 63.45 -22.96 -31.16
N GLY A 10 62.97 -23.66 -32.19
CA GLY A 10 61.57 -23.55 -32.66
C GLY A 10 60.56 -24.21 -31.71
N SER A 11 60.94 -25.32 -31.07
CA SER A 11 60.08 -26.03 -30.11
C SER A 11 59.85 -25.22 -28.83
N THR A 12 60.90 -24.54 -28.33
CA THR A 12 60.79 -23.63 -27.18
C THR A 12 59.82 -22.47 -27.44
N LEU A 13 59.84 -21.91 -28.66
CA LEU A 13 58.91 -20.84 -29.05
C LEU A 13 57.43 -21.32 -29.04
N ILE A 14 57.18 -22.52 -29.54
CA ILE A 14 55.83 -23.11 -29.56
C ILE A 14 55.30 -23.35 -28.14
N VAL A 15 56.13 -23.88 -27.24
CA VAL A 15 55.74 -24.09 -25.84
C VAL A 15 55.43 -22.76 -25.14
N LEU A 16 56.24 -21.73 -25.38
CA LEU A 16 55.99 -20.39 -24.82
C LEU A 16 54.66 -19.81 -25.32
N LEU A 17 54.36 -19.94 -26.61
CA LEU A 17 53.08 -19.53 -27.20
C LEU A 17 51.89 -20.25 -26.58
N LEU A 18 52.01 -21.57 -26.34
CA LEU A 18 50.98 -22.34 -25.66
C LEU A 18 50.74 -21.86 -24.22
N ILE A 19 51.82 -21.59 -23.47
CA ILE A 19 51.72 -21.07 -22.10
C ILE A 19 51.02 -19.71 -22.08
N ILE A 20 51.42 -18.79 -22.97
CA ILE A 20 50.79 -17.46 -23.08
C ILE A 20 49.31 -17.59 -23.44
N SER A 21 48.96 -18.48 -24.37
CA SER A 21 47.57 -18.74 -24.75
C SER A 21 46.72 -19.20 -23.56
N VAL A 22 47.24 -20.14 -22.77
CA VAL A 22 46.57 -20.62 -21.55
C VAL A 22 46.41 -19.50 -20.52
N ILE A 23 47.43 -18.66 -20.32
CA ILE A 23 47.35 -17.51 -19.41
C ILE A 23 46.28 -16.51 -19.86
N VAL A 24 46.20 -16.20 -21.15
CA VAL A 24 45.18 -15.30 -21.70
C VAL A 24 43.78 -15.90 -21.54
N LEU A 25 43.61 -17.20 -21.77
CA LEU A 25 42.32 -17.88 -21.55
C LEU A 25 41.89 -17.82 -20.08
N ILE A 26 42.80 -18.07 -19.14
CA ILE A 26 42.49 -17.96 -17.71
C ILE A 26 42.16 -16.51 -17.33
N GLY A 27 42.95 -15.54 -17.82
CA GLY A 27 42.72 -14.12 -17.57
C GLY A 27 41.35 -13.65 -18.06
N THR A 28 40.96 -14.05 -19.28
CA THR A 28 39.64 -13.74 -19.85
C THR A 28 38.50 -14.41 -19.08
N MET A 29 38.68 -15.66 -18.61
CA MET A 29 37.69 -16.33 -17.77
C MET A 29 37.48 -15.59 -16.44
N VAL A 30 38.57 -15.22 -15.76
CA VAL A 30 38.51 -14.48 -14.49
C VAL A 30 37.82 -13.13 -14.67
N MET A 31 38.18 -12.39 -15.74
CA MET A 31 37.55 -11.11 -16.06
C MET A 31 36.06 -11.26 -16.37
N SER A 32 35.68 -12.28 -17.14
CA SER A 32 34.27 -12.59 -17.45
C SER A 32 33.46 -12.88 -16.17
N LEU A 33 34.01 -13.69 -15.25
CA LEU A 33 33.37 -14.00 -13.98
C LEU A 33 33.21 -12.75 -13.10
N ALA A 34 34.21 -11.87 -13.08
CA ALA A 34 34.14 -10.61 -12.35
C ALA A 34 33.03 -9.69 -12.90
N VAL A 35 32.93 -9.57 -14.23
CA VAL A 35 31.87 -8.79 -14.88
C VAL A 35 30.49 -9.38 -14.61
N PHE A 36 30.36 -10.71 -14.67
CA PHE A 36 29.11 -11.39 -14.36
C PHE A 36 28.66 -11.14 -12.91
N ASN A 37 29.58 -11.31 -11.95
CA ASN A 37 29.32 -11.04 -10.53
C ASN A 37 28.93 -9.58 -10.29
N PHE A 38 29.59 -8.64 -10.96
CA PHE A 38 29.24 -7.22 -10.87
C PHE A 38 27.82 -6.96 -11.40
N LYS A 39 27.48 -7.48 -12.58
CA LYS A 39 26.13 -7.35 -13.16
C LYS A 39 25.06 -7.94 -12.23
N MET A 40 25.30 -9.14 -11.70
CA MET A 40 24.37 -9.81 -10.78
C MET A 40 24.15 -9.01 -9.50
N LYS A 41 25.22 -8.45 -8.90
CA LYS A 41 25.11 -7.55 -7.74
C LYS A 41 24.33 -6.27 -8.06
N LYS A 42 24.62 -5.65 -9.21
CA LYS A 42 23.92 -4.43 -9.65
C LYS A 42 22.44 -4.68 -9.86
N THR A 43 22.07 -5.76 -10.58
CA THR A 43 20.68 -6.14 -10.79
C THR A 43 19.98 -6.42 -9.46
N ASN A 44 20.60 -7.16 -8.55
CA ASN A 44 20.04 -7.42 -7.22
C ASN A 44 19.79 -6.12 -6.43
N SER A 45 20.71 -5.16 -6.52
CA SER A 45 20.54 -3.84 -5.89
C SER A 45 19.35 -3.08 -6.48
N LEU A 46 19.18 -3.10 -7.80
CA LEU A 46 18.05 -2.45 -8.47
C LEU A 46 16.71 -3.09 -8.11
N VAL A 47 16.66 -4.43 -8.05
CA VAL A 47 15.48 -5.17 -7.59
C VAL A 47 15.09 -4.72 -6.19
N LYS A 48 16.04 -4.66 -5.25
CA LYS A 48 15.78 -4.19 -3.89
C LYS A 48 15.29 -2.74 -3.84
N GLN A 49 15.92 -1.85 -4.61
CA GLN A 49 15.49 -0.46 -4.68
C GLN A 49 14.06 -0.31 -5.21
N ASN A 50 13.71 -1.03 -6.28
CA ASN A 50 12.35 -1.03 -6.82
C ASN A 50 11.34 -1.54 -5.80
N PHE A 51 11.69 -2.56 -5.02
CA PHE A 51 10.85 -3.04 -3.92
C PHE A 51 10.66 -1.98 -2.85
N TYR A 52 11.72 -1.31 -2.40
CA TYR A 52 11.58 -0.26 -1.38
C TYR A 52 10.72 0.92 -1.85
N LEU A 53 10.79 1.28 -3.13
CA LEU A 53 9.95 2.33 -3.70
C LEU A 53 8.49 1.89 -3.84
N ALA A 54 8.24 0.65 -4.25
CA ALA A 54 6.88 0.09 -4.25
C ALA A 54 6.30 0.03 -2.83
N GLU A 55 7.14 -0.31 -1.84
CA GLU A 55 6.79 -0.45 -0.42
C GLU A 55 6.42 0.90 0.18
N ALA A 56 7.24 1.93 -0.07
CA ALA A 56 6.94 3.29 0.36
C ALA A 56 5.62 3.82 -0.22
N GLY A 57 5.30 3.47 -1.48
CA GLY A 57 3.98 3.80 -2.06
C GLY A 57 2.79 3.14 -1.33
N ILE A 58 2.97 1.91 -0.82
CA ILE A 58 1.98 1.24 0.02
C ILE A 58 1.86 1.92 1.38
N GLU A 59 2.98 2.21 2.02
CA GLU A 59 3.00 2.87 3.34
C GLU A 59 2.30 4.24 3.29
N GLU A 60 2.63 5.07 2.30
CA GLU A 60 1.96 6.35 2.10
C GLU A 60 0.47 6.18 1.82
N SER A 61 0.08 5.18 1.02
CA SER A 61 -1.34 4.90 0.76
C SER A 61 -2.12 4.57 2.04
N LEU A 62 -1.48 3.86 2.98
CA LEU A 62 -2.09 3.52 4.26
C LEU A 62 -2.23 4.75 5.15
N VAL A 63 -1.24 5.65 5.16
CA VAL A 63 -1.31 6.92 5.90
C VAL A 63 -2.45 7.80 5.36
N ILE A 64 -2.54 7.95 4.03
CA ILE A 64 -3.62 8.68 3.37
C ILE A 64 -4.98 8.07 3.72
N ALA A 65 -5.10 6.74 3.69
CA ALA A 65 -6.32 6.05 4.06
C ALA A 65 -6.72 6.29 5.52
N LYS A 66 -5.76 6.26 6.46
CA LYS A 66 -6.01 6.55 7.88
C LYS A 66 -6.53 7.97 8.08
N GLU A 67 -5.88 8.95 7.46
CA GLU A 67 -6.32 10.36 7.55
C GLU A 67 -7.72 10.55 6.95
N PHE A 68 -8.00 9.89 5.83
CA PHE A 68 -9.32 9.95 5.20
C PHE A 68 -10.40 9.29 6.08
N VAL A 69 -10.10 8.16 6.72
CA VAL A 69 -11.01 7.48 7.65
C VAL A 69 -11.26 8.31 8.91
N ALA A 70 -10.24 9.01 9.43
CA ALA A 70 -10.42 9.95 10.54
C ALA A 70 -11.43 11.05 10.17
N LYS A 71 -11.28 11.65 8.98
CA LYS A 71 -12.25 12.66 8.48
C LYS A 71 -13.66 12.08 8.29
N ALA A 72 -13.75 10.85 7.78
CA ALA A 72 -15.03 10.15 7.64
C ALA A 72 -15.71 9.91 8.99
N PHE A 73 -14.90 9.59 10.01
CA PHE A 73 -15.34 9.37 11.37
C PHE A 73 -15.87 10.66 12.00
N ASP A 74 -15.10 11.75 11.95
CA ASP A 74 -15.50 13.06 12.48
C ASP A 74 -16.81 13.56 11.82
N TYR A 75 -16.93 13.37 10.51
CA TYR A 75 -18.15 13.69 9.78
C TYR A 75 -19.35 12.86 10.23
N ALA A 76 -19.17 11.56 10.44
CA ALA A 76 -20.23 10.68 10.89
C ALA A 76 -20.70 11.03 12.31
N VAL A 77 -19.77 11.40 13.21
CA VAL A 77 -20.09 11.89 14.57
C VAL A 77 -20.94 13.15 14.48
N SER A 78 -20.50 14.15 13.70
CA SER A 78 -21.26 15.39 13.51
C SER A 78 -22.69 15.14 13.04
N LYS A 79 -22.91 14.18 12.12
CA LYS A 79 -24.26 13.82 11.64
C LYS A 79 -25.10 13.09 12.67
N ALA A 80 -24.50 12.29 13.53
CA ALA A 80 -25.21 11.63 14.63
C ALA A 80 -25.63 12.65 15.70
N GLU A 81 -24.77 13.62 15.99
CA GLU A 81 -25.05 14.72 16.93
C GLU A 81 -26.15 15.66 16.42
N GLU A 82 -26.09 16.08 15.15
CA GLU A 82 -27.15 16.86 14.49
C GLU A 82 -28.51 16.15 14.62
N PHE A 83 -28.55 14.84 14.39
CA PHE A 83 -29.76 14.05 14.55
C PHE A 83 -30.27 14.03 16.00
N ASN A 84 -29.35 13.92 16.97
CA ASN A 84 -29.70 13.92 18.39
C ASN A 84 -30.31 15.26 18.85
N GLU A 85 -29.78 16.39 18.37
CA GLU A 85 -30.35 17.70 18.67
C GLU A 85 -31.77 17.86 18.13
N ILE A 86 -32.01 17.40 16.89
CA ILE A 86 -33.33 17.43 16.26
C ILE A 86 -34.32 16.53 17.01
N ASP A 87 -33.91 15.31 17.35
CA ASP A 87 -34.77 14.35 18.07
C ASP A 87 -35.16 14.89 19.46
N ASN A 88 -34.20 15.47 20.20
CA ASN A 88 -34.45 16.11 21.50
C ASN A 88 -35.42 17.29 21.42
N GLN A 89 -35.35 18.12 20.38
CA GLN A 89 -36.30 19.22 20.17
C GLN A 89 -37.73 18.70 19.90
N ILE A 90 -37.86 17.62 19.13
CA ILE A 90 -39.16 16.99 18.83
C ILE A 90 -39.74 16.36 20.10
N ASN A 91 -38.95 15.60 20.84
CA ASN A 91 -39.39 14.89 22.03
C ASN A 91 -39.79 15.86 23.16
N ASN A 92 -39.05 16.97 23.37
CA ASN A 92 -39.44 18.00 24.33
C ASN A 92 -40.79 18.68 24.01
N LYS A 93 -41.24 18.62 22.75
CA LYS A 93 -42.55 19.14 22.32
C LYS A 93 -43.69 18.13 22.53
N ILE A 94 -43.38 16.85 22.71
CA ILE A 94 -44.34 15.74 22.83
C ILE A 94 -44.24 15.18 24.26
N ASN A 95 -45.02 15.72 25.20
CA ASN A 95 -44.96 15.31 26.62
C ASN A 95 -45.16 13.80 26.84
N ASN A 96 -44.25 13.25 27.65
CA ASN A 96 -43.86 11.85 27.79
C ASN A 96 -44.89 10.87 28.40
N ARG A 97 -44.97 9.67 27.82
CA ARG A 97 -45.29 8.41 28.54
C ARG A 97 -44.41 7.20 28.17
N LEU A 98 -43.42 7.35 27.29
CA LEU A 98 -42.68 6.21 26.71
C LEU A 98 -41.15 6.36 26.79
N PHE A 99 -40.63 6.84 27.92
CA PHE A 99 -39.23 7.30 28.02
C PHE A 99 -38.19 6.16 27.90
N ALA A 100 -38.47 4.95 28.43
CA ALA A 100 -37.49 3.85 28.42
C ALA A 100 -37.40 3.08 27.09
N ILE A 101 -38.52 2.94 26.35
CA ILE A 101 -38.52 2.27 25.04
C ILE A 101 -38.03 3.24 23.95
N ALA A 102 -38.21 4.55 24.15
CA ALA A 102 -37.69 5.56 23.24
C ALA A 102 -36.16 5.59 23.23
N ASP A 103 -35.49 5.44 24.37
CA ASP A 103 -34.03 5.59 24.46
C ASP A 103 -33.26 4.50 23.67
N GLU A 104 -33.69 3.24 23.78
CA GLU A 104 -33.13 2.11 23.02
C GLU A 104 -33.40 2.23 21.51
N ILE A 105 -34.61 2.66 21.12
CA ILE A 105 -34.97 2.93 19.71
C ILE A 105 -34.18 4.12 19.15
N THR A 106 -33.90 5.14 19.97
CA THR A 106 -33.15 6.33 19.56
C THR A 106 -31.66 6.03 19.43
N GLU A 107 -31.08 5.17 20.28
CA GLU A 107 -29.71 4.65 20.10
C GLU A 107 -29.55 3.88 18.79
N ASP A 108 -30.46 2.97 18.48
CA ASP A 108 -30.46 2.22 17.22
C ASP A 108 -30.56 3.16 16.00
N ARG A 109 -31.41 4.19 16.08
CA ARG A 109 -31.53 5.19 15.00
C ARG A 109 -30.27 6.02 14.85
N ARG A 110 -29.62 6.44 15.94
CA ARG A 110 -28.33 7.16 15.90
C ARG A 110 -27.25 6.30 15.27
N ASN A 111 -27.15 5.02 15.64
CA ASN A 111 -26.22 4.06 15.05
C ASN A 111 -26.45 3.90 13.53
N ILE A 112 -27.71 3.85 13.09
CA ILE A 112 -28.06 3.78 11.66
C ILE A 112 -27.64 5.05 10.92
N VAL A 113 -27.89 6.24 11.48
CA VAL A 113 -27.50 7.52 10.87
C VAL A 113 -25.98 7.63 10.78
N PHE A 114 -25.27 7.32 11.86
CA PHE A 114 -23.81 7.33 11.92
C PHE A 114 -23.19 6.39 10.88
N SER A 115 -23.57 5.10 10.90
CA SER A 115 -23.00 4.09 10.00
C SER A 115 -23.30 4.40 8.54
N LYS A 116 -24.48 4.96 8.23
CA LYS A 116 -24.83 5.42 6.89
C LYS A 116 -24.00 6.63 6.46
N ALA A 117 -23.81 7.62 7.32
CA ALA A 117 -22.99 8.79 7.04
C ALA A 117 -21.53 8.39 6.77
N PHE A 118 -20.97 7.53 7.62
CA PHE A 118 -19.63 6.98 7.46
C PHE A 118 -19.47 6.23 6.13
N LYS A 119 -20.38 5.29 5.83
CA LYS A 119 -20.39 4.54 4.56
C LYS A 119 -20.47 5.47 3.35
N ASN A 120 -21.31 6.51 3.42
CA ASN A 120 -21.45 7.47 2.32
C ASN A 120 -20.17 8.28 2.11
N PHE A 121 -19.51 8.71 3.18
CA PHE A 121 -18.25 9.44 3.08
C PHE A 121 -17.15 8.60 2.43
N ILE A 122 -16.97 7.35 2.87
CA ILE A 122 -15.98 6.43 2.27
C ILE A 122 -16.21 6.23 0.76
N LYS A 123 -17.48 6.11 0.36
CA LYS A 123 -17.87 5.94 -1.04
C LYS A 123 -17.85 7.21 -1.87
N GLY A 124 -17.72 8.38 -1.25
CA GLY A 124 -17.88 9.65 -1.92
C GLY A 124 -19.32 9.92 -2.36
N ASN A 125 -20.30 9.61 -1.51
CA ASN A 125 -21.73 9.80 -1.74
C ASN A 125 -22.35 10.85 -0.78
N CYS A 126 -21.55 11.76 -0.23
CA CYS A 126 -22.03 12.86 0.59
C CYS A 126 -22.68 13.96 -0.27
N THR A 127 -23.85 14.45 0.13
CA THR A 127 -24.59 15.48 -0.60
C THR A 127 -24.25 16.91 -0.16
N ASP A 128 -23.56 17.02 0.96
CA ASP A 128 -23.33 18.23 1.75
C ASP A 128 -21.86 18.66 1.81
N ILE A 129 -20.94 17.84 1.30
CA ILE A 129 -19.50 18.15 1.23
C ILE A 129 -19.08 18.27 -0.23
N TYR A 130 -18.34 19.33 -0.57
CA TYR A 130 -17.74 19.52 -1.88
C TYR A 130 -16.27 19.98 -1.76
N PRO A 131 -15.31 19.38 -2.48
CA PRO A 131 -15.48 18.25 -3.40
C PRO A 131 -15.66 16.91 -2.67
N ASN A 132 -16.62 16.12 -3.14
CA ASN A 132 -16.97 14.82 -2.57
C ASN A 132 -16.09 13.72 -3.19
N HIS A 133 -14.94 13.46 -2.58
CA HIS A 133 -14.01 12.44 -3.02
C HIS A 133 -14.28 11.11 -2.30
N SER A 134 -14.31 10.01 -3.07
CA SER A 134 -14.29 8.66 -2.48
C SER A 134 -12.87 8.29 -2.06
N LEU A 135 -12.73 7.37 -1.11
CA LEU A 135 -11.41 6.87 -0.69
C LEU A 135 -10.60 6.31 -1.87
N ILE A 136 -11.25 5.62 -2.81
CA ILE A 136 -10.60 5.15 -4.04
C ILE A 136 -10.06 6.31 -4.87
N SER A 137 -10.81 7.40 -5.00
CA SER A 137 -10.38 8.56 -5.79
C SER A 137 -9.17 9.25 -5.16
N VAL A 138 -9.13 9.35 -3.82
CA VAL A 138 -8.01 9.94 -3.10
C VAL A 138 -6.76 9.05 -3.24
N LEU A 139 -6.90 7.73 -3.10
CA LEU A 139 -5.80 6.78 -3.26
C LEU A 139 -5.29 6.65 -4.71
N LYS A 140 -6.12 7.00 -5.71
CA LYS A 140 -5.69 7.05 -7.11
C LYS A 140 -4.99 8.36 -7.46
N ASN A 141 -5.14 9.41 -6.66
CA ASN A 141 -4.52 10.69 -6.94
C ASN A 141 -3.01 10.60 -6.66
N SER A 142 -2.22 10.60 -7.73
CA SER A 142 -0.76 10.55 -7.66
C SER A 142 -0.13 11.75 -6.95
N GLU A 143 -0.81 12.90 -6.92
CA GLU A 143 -0.31 14.12 -6.26
C GLU A 143 -0.31 14.02 -4.73
N SER A 144 -1.07 13.06 -4.17
CA SER A 144 -1.12 12.82 -2.72
C SER A 144 0.12 12.11 -2.18
N TYR A 145 1.02 11.64 -3.05
CA TYR A 145 2.15 10.77 -2.71
C TYR A 145 3.48 11.51 -2.85
N VAL A 146 4.31 11.46 -1.82
CA VAL A 146 5.62 12.13 -1.81
C VAL A 146 6.66 11.27 -2.54
N VAL A 147 6.55 9.95 -2.44
CA VAL A 147 7.43 9.00 -3.15
C VAL A 147 7.18 8.99 -4.67
N TYR A 148 6.12 9.66 -5.14
CA TYR A 148 5.79 9.71 -6.56
C TYR A 148 6.85 10.48 -7.35
N ASN A 149 7.58 9.77 -8.20
CA ASN A 149 8.60 10.32 -9.08
C ASN A 149 8.43 9.75 -10.49
N ASN A 150 8.32 10.62 -11.49
CA ASN A 150 8.24 10.26 -12.90
C ASN A 150 7.16 9.20 -13.24
N GLY A 151 5.99 9.26 -12.60
CA GLY A 151 4.88 8.36 -12.93
C GLY A 151 4.78 7.10 -12.07
N TYR A 152 5.62 6.97 -11.04
CA TYR A 152 5.73 5.79 -10.18
C TYR A 152 5.92 6.17 -8.71
N PRO A 153 5.48 5.35 -7.75
CA PRO A 153 4.78 4.07 -7.93
C PRO A 153 3.35 4.24 -8.46
N LYS A 154 2.89 3.28 -9.27
CA LYS A 154 1.50 3.24 -9.74
C LYS A 154 0.64 2.56 -8.69
N ILE A 155 -0.31 3.30 -8.12
CA ILE A 155 -1.23 2.82 -7.10
C ILE A 155 -2.55 2.40 -7.74
N SER A 156 -2.98 1.17 -7.47
CA SER A 156 -4.22 0.59 -7.98
C SER A 156 -5.06 0.08 -6.80
N PRO A 157 -5.95 0.92 -6.24
CA PRO A 157 -6.81 0.54 -5.14
C PRO A 157 -8.10 -0.13 -5.62
N LYS A 158 -8.59 -1.08 -4.83
CA LYS A 158 -9.86 -1.78 -5.01
C LYS A 158 -10.58 -1.86 -3.66
N ILE A 159 -11.88 -1.58 -3.64
CA ILE A 159 -12.73 -1.72 -2.46
C ILE A 159 -13.71 -2.86 -2.65
N ILE A 160 -13.93 -3.63 -1.58
CA ILE A 160 -14.95 -4.66 -1.47
C ILE A 160 -15.74 -4.32 -0.21
N GLU A 161 -17.05 -4.13 -0.37
CA GLU A 161 -17.93 -3.83 0.76
C GLU A 161 -18.45 -5.12 1.38
N GLY A 162 -18.19 -5.28 2.67
CA GLY A 162 -18.86 -6.26 3.53
C GLY A 162 -20.05 -5.63 4.25
N THR A 163 -20.71 -6.40 5.11
CA THR A 163 -21.84 -5.92 5.92
C THR A 163 -21.43 -4.82 6.90
N ASN A 164 -20.35 -5.07 7.64
CA ASN A 164 -19.86 -4.21 8.73
C ASN A 164 -18.41 -3.73 8.53
N PHE A 165 -17.83 -3.98 7.36
CA PHE A 165 -16.47 -3.56 7.04
C PHE A 165 -16.31 -3.23 5.56
N PHE A 166 -15.26 -2.47 5.24
CA PHE A 166 -14.74 -2.33 3.88
C PHE A 166 -13.39 -3.01 3.80
N GLN A 167 -13.24 -3.97 2.90
CA GLN A 167 -11.94 -4.53 2.58
C GLN A 167 -11.33 -3.73 1.43
N ILE A 168 -10.13 -3.21 1.63
CA ILE A 168 -9.40 -2.45 0.63
C ILE A 168 -8.13 -3.20 0.28
N GLU A 169 -7.94 -3.37 -1.02
CA GLU A 169 -6.74 -3.93 -1.62
C GLU A 169 -6.03 -2.82 -2.39
N VAL A 170 -4.81 -2.48 -1.97
CA VAL A 170 -3.97 -1.51 -2.64
C VAL A 170 -2.79 -2.23 -3.26
N LYS A 171 -2.64 -2.12 -4.58
CA LYS A 171 -1.47 -2.61 -5.29
C LYS A 171 -0.57 -1.45 -5.68
N SER A 172 0.69 -1.51 -5.31
CA SER A 172 1.75 -0.57 -5.71
C SER A 172 2.68 -1.27 -6.68
N THR A 173 2.83 -0.69 -7.87
CA THR A 173 3.73 -1.20 -8.91
C THR A 173 4.81 -0.16 -9.21
N TYR A 174 6.07 -0.56 -9.08
CA TYR A 174 7.22 0.24 -9.50
C TYR A 174 7.97 -0.44 -10.65
N MET A 175 8.40 0.34 -11.63
CA MET A 175 9.12 -0.18 -12.80
C MET A 175 10.36 0.67 -13.10
N ASN A 176 11.51 0.01 -13.21
CA ASN A 176 12.76 0.65 -13.63
C ASN A 176 13.40 -0.21 -14.74
N GLY A 177 13.33 0.28 -15.98
CA GLY A 177 13.69 -0.51 -17.16
C GLY A 177 12.82 -1.77 -17.28
N TYR A 178 13.46 -2.95 -17.28
CA TYR A 178 12.79 -4.25 -17.36
C TYR A 178 12.45 -4.86 -15.99
N ILE A 179 12.83 -4.22 -14.89
CA ILE A 179 12.60 -4.74 -13.54
C ILE A 179 11.30 -4.15 -13.02
N ARG A 180 10.33 -5.02 -12.76
CA ARG A 180 9.03 -4.69 -12.16
C ARG A 180 8.96 -5.26 -10.75
N SER A 181 8.49 -4.43 -9.82
CA SER A 181 8.21 -4.84 -8.45
C SER A 181 6.76 -4.49 -8.12
N ASP A 182 6.01 -5.49 -7.67
CA ASP A 182 4.61 -5.38 -7.30
C ASP A 182 4.47 -5.72 -5.82
N ILE A 183 3.82 -4.84 -5.05
CA ILE A 183 3.47 -5.10 -3.65
C ILE A 183 1.98 -4.87 -3.48
N THR A 184 1.33 -5.75 -2.73
CA THR A 184 -0.10 -5.68 -2.47
C THR A 184 -0.36 -5.67 -0.97
N LEU A 185 -1.11 -4.68 -0.52
CA LEU A 185 -1.60 -4.56 0.84
C LEU A 185 -3.11 -4.76 0.86
N LYS A 186 -3.59 -5.58 1.79
CA LYS A 186 -5.02 -5.69 2.11
C LYS A 186 -5.26 -5.29 3.55
N TYR A 187 -6.20 -4.38 3.73
CA TYR A 187 -6.66 -3.95 5.04
C TYR A 187 -8.18 -3.83 5.08
N GLU A 188 -8.73 -4.00 6.27
CA GLU A 188 -10.14 -3.88 6.60
C GLU A 188 -10.35 -2.54 7.32
N ILE A 189 -11.37 -1.80 6.93
CA ILE A 189 -11.91 -0.67 7.68
C ILE A 189 -13.21 -1.16 8.31
N ASN A 190 -13.22 -1.32 9.62
CA ASN A 190 -14.45 -1.65 10.34
C ASN A 190 -15.38 -0.44 10.35
N ILE A 191 -16.69 -0.68 10.33
CA ILE A 191 -17.67 0.39 10.48
C ILE A 191 -18.05 0.42 11.96
N PRO A 192 -17.63 1.46 12.72
CA PRO A 192 -17.92 1.51 14.14
C PRO A 192 -19.41 1.80 14.39
N ASN A 193 -19.92 1.37 15.55
CA ASN A 193 -21.20 1.83 16.04
C ASN A 193 -21.00 3.09 16.89
N TYR A 194 -21.99 3.97 16.87
CA TYR A 194 -21.97 5.19 17.68
C TYR A 194 -21.95 4.88 19.19
N SER A 195 -22.68 3.86 19.63
CA SER A 195 -22.68 3.42 21.04
C SER A 195 -21.28 3.02 21.54
N ASP A 196 -20.46 2.39 20.69
CA ASP A 196 -19.09 1.99 21.03
C ASP A 196 -18.15 3.21 21.21
N ILE A 197 -18.49 4.34 20.59
CA ILE A 197 -17.73 5.60 20.67
C ILE A 197 -17.98 6.29 22.02
N ILE A 198 -19.25 6.38 22.44
CA ILE A 198 -19.63 7.01 23.72
C ILE A 198 -18.99 6.27 24.90
N LEU A 199 -18.92 4.94 24.82
CA LEU A 199 -18.38 4.09 25.89
C LEU A 199 -16.86 4.19 26.03
N ASN A 200 -16.13 4.42 24.94
CA ASN A 200 -14.66 4.32 24.94
C ASN A 200 -13.93 5.66 24.86
N ASN A 201 -14.58 6.79 24.54
CA ASN A 201 -14.06 8.18 24.53
C ASN A 201 -12.69 8.43 23.82
N GLU A 202 -12.08 7.42 23.21
CA GLU A 202 -10.71 7.40 22.67
C GLU A 202 -10.57 6.59 21.37
N LEU A 203 -11.66 6.26 20.68
CA LEU A 203 -11.62 5.50 19.42
C LEU A 203 -10.84 6.29 18.35
N LYS A 204 -9.64 5.83 17.98
CA LYS A 204 -8.82 6.44 16.94
C LYS A 204 -9.03 5.73 15.61
N SER A 205 -8.73 6.42 14.51
CA SER A 205 -8.70 5.83 13.16
C SER A 205 -7.83 4.58 13.05
N GLU A 206 -6.84 4.43 13.94
CA GLU A 206 -5.95 3.28 14.05
C GLU A 206 -6.64 2.02 14.55
N ASP A 207 -7.69 2.15 15.36
CA ASP A 207 -8.49 1.03 15.89
C ASP A 207 -9.53 0.55 14.86
N ILE A 208 -9.84 1.41 13.89
CA ILE A 208 -10.82 1.16 12.83
C ILE A 208 -10.19 0.40 11.67
N ILE A 209 -8.89 0.61 11.40
CA ILE A 209 -8.18 -0.02 10.29
C ILE A 209 -7.34 -1.20 10.76
N ARG A 210 -7.68 -2.40 10.27
CA ARG A 210 -6.94 -3.63 10.53
C ARG A 210 -6.21 -4.10 9.27
N ILE A 211 -4.89 -4.25 9.35
CA ILE A 211 -4.12 -4.89 8.27
C ILE A 211 -4.41 -6.39 8.30
N ILE A 212 -4.87 -6.94 7.17
CA ILE A 212 -5.22 -8.36 7.01
C ILE A 212 -4.04 -9.12 6.43
N GLU A 213 -3.48 -8.59 5.34
CA GLU A 213 -2.46 -9.27 4.56
C GLU A 213 -1.50 -8.25 3.98
N TRP A 214 -0.22 -8.45 4.25
CA TRP A 214 0.86 -7.76 3.56
C TRP A 214 1.56 -8.75 2.64
N LYS A 215 1.20 -8.74 1.36
CA LYS A 215 1.76 -9.70 0.39
C LYS A 215 2.92 -9.05 -0.36
N LYS A 216 4.11 -9.60 -0.12
CA LYS A 216 5.32 -9.29 -0.89
C LYS A 216 5.38 -10.24 -2.10
N GLU A 217 4.88 -9.81 -3.25
CA GLU A 217 5.06 -10.59 -4.49
C GLU A 217 6.48 -10.35 -5.02
N ARG A 218 7.17 -11.44 -5.36
CA ARG A 218 8.59 -11.46 -5.78
C ARG A 218 8.75 -11.11 -7.26
#